data_AF-A0A7G8ZNH0-F1
#
_entry.id   AF-A0A7G8ZNH0-F1
#
_cell.length_a   1.000
_cell.length_b   1.000
_cell.length_c   1.000
_cell.angle_alpha   90.00
_cell.angle_beta   90.00
_cell.angle_gamma   90.00
#
_symmetry.space_group_name_H-M   'P 1'
#
loop_
_entity.id
_entity.type
_entity.pdbx_description
1 polymer ?
#
loop_
_entity_poly.entity_id
_entity_poly.type
_entity_poly.pdbx_seq_one_letter_code
_entity_poly.pdbx_strand_id
1 'polypeptide(L)'
;MDWRLLDEAGRVVMSGQSEVFGPDADSGDPVHWIDFSGVSDVGTGFRIEACGQQSRRFVIEDNPYGQMMADAFQYFYMNRLAEPQEPAYLPAPNISALRGSPKWC
;
A
#
# COMPACT_ATOMS: atom_id res chain seq x y z
N MET A 1 -22.43 -5.73 -10.46
CA MET A 1 -22.69 -4.68 -9.45
C MET A 1 -22.08 -3.39 -9.96
N ASP A 2 -22.82 -2.27 -9.89
CA ASP A 2 -22.28 -0.99 -10.35
C ASP A 2 -21.16 -0.48 -9.44
N TRP A 3 -20.13 0.07 -10.06
CA TRP A 3 -19.00 0.69 -9.37
C TRP A 3 -18.56 1.98 -10.06
N ARG A 4 -17.90 2.86 -9.31
CA ARG A 4 -17.31 4.12 -9.79
C ARG A 4 -15.92 4.31 -9.19
N LEU A 5 -14.98 4.73 -10.03
CA LEU A 5 -13.69 5.26 -9.60
C LEU A 5 -13.79 6.78 -9.54
N LEU A 6 -13.41 7.35 -8.40
CA LEU A 6 -13.48 8.77 -8.12
C LEU A 6 -12.07 9.33 -7.90
N ASP A 7 -11.77 10.51 -8.46
CA ASP A 7 -10.57 11.27 -8.15
C ASP A 7 -10.65 11.93 -6.75
N GLU A 8 -9.58 12.61 -6.32
CA GLU A 8 -9.55 13.33 -5.05
C GLU A 8 -10.68 14.34 -4.88
N ALA A 9 -11.04 15.05 -5.96
CA ALA A 9 -12.12 16.03 -6.01
C ALA A 9 -13.53 15.39 -6.05
N GLY A 10 -13.62 14.07 -6.22
CA GLY A 10 -14.86 13.32 -6.34
C GLY A 10 -15.49 13.33 -7.72
N ARG A 11 -14.72 13.62 -8.77
CA ARG A 11 -15.13 13.41 -10.15
C ARG A 11 -15.04 11.94 -10.48
N VAL A 12 -16.02 11.44 -11.22
CA VAL A 12 -16.00 10.06 -11.74
C VAL A 12 -15.00 9.99 -12.89
N VAL A 13 -13.94 9.21 -12.70
CA VAL A 13 -12.88 8.97 -13.69
C VAL A 13 -13.23 7.77 -14.56
N MET A 14 -13.84 6.75 -13.96
CA MET A 14 -14.31 5.55 -14.65
C MET A 14 -15.51 4.97 -13.89
N SER A 15 -16.38 4.26 -14.59
CA SER A 15 -17.48 3.51 -13.98
C SER A 15 -17.78 2.27 -14.78
N GLY A 16 -18.34 1.25 -14.14
CA GLY A 16 -18.67 0.01 -14.84
C GLY A 16 -19.46 -0.96 -13.97
N GLN A 17 -19.55 -2.18 -14.48
CA GLN A 17 -20.11 -3.34 -13.77
C GLN A 17 -18.95 -4.23 -13.31
N SER A 18 -19.05 -4.71 -12.07
CA SER A 18 -18.11 -5.69 -11.52
C SER A 18 -18.38 -7.06 -12.14
N GLU A 19 -17.33 -7.87 -12.31
CA GLU A 19 -17.46 -9.28 -12.67
C GLU A 19 -17.58 -10.14 -11.41
N VAL A 20 -18.41 -11.18 -11.44
CA VAL A 20 -18.51 -12.14 -10.32
C VAL A 20 -17.36 -13.11 -10.46
N PHE A 21 -16.42 -13.10 -9.52
CA PHE A 21 -15.34 -14.09 -9.50
C PHE A 21 -15.81 -15.41 -8.84
N GLY A 22 -16.63 -15.30 -7.80
CA GLY A 22 -17.13 -16.45 -7.03
C GLY A 22 -16.42 -16.58 -5.68
N PRO A 23 -16.50 -17.74 -5.02
CA PRO A 23 -15.83 -17.97 -3.75
C PRO A 23 -14.32 -17.99 -3.95
N ASP A 24 -13.61 -17.10 -3.25
CA ASP A 24 -12.15 -17.15 -3.16
C ASP A 24 -11.72 -18.38 -2.35
N ALA A 25 -10.75 -19.15 -2.86
CA ALA A 25 -10.40 -20.45 -2.29
C ALA A 25 -9.68 -20.35 -0.93
N ASP A 26 -8.94 -19.26 -0.71
CA ASP A 26 -8.13 -19.06 0.49
C ASP A 26 -8.96 -18.49 1.66
N SER A 27 -9.89 -17.59 1.36
CA SER A 27 -10.77 -16.96 2.37
C SER A 27 -12.13 -17.63 2.52
N GLY A 28 -12.64 -18.28 1.46
CA GLY A 28 -14.02 -18.77 1.38
C GLY A 28 -15.05 -17.67 1.08
N ASP A 29 -14.63 -16.42 0.94
CA ASP A 29 -15.52 -15.28 0.75
C ASP A 29 -16.01 -15.17 -0.71
N PRO A 30 -17.28 -14.81 -0.95
CA PRO A 30 -17.76 -14.48 -2.28
C PRO A 30 -17.21 -13.13 -2.72
N VAL A 31 -16.42 -13.10 -3.79
CA VAL A 31 -15.75 -11.88 -4.28
C VAL A 31 -16.12 -11.52 -5.72
N HIS A 32 -15.88 -10.26 -6.04
CA HIS A 32 -16.10 -9.66 -7.34
C HIS A 32 -14.82 -8.97 -7.82
N TRP A 33 -14.63 -8.90 -9.14
CA TRP A 33 -13.56 -8.13 -9.76
C TRP A 33 -14.08 -6.78 -10.25
N ILE A 34 -13.27 -5.75 -10.01
CA ILE A 34 -13.46 -4.40 -10.54
C ILE A 34 -12.19 -4.09 -11.32
N ASP A 35 -12.30 -4.05 -12.64
CA ASP A 35 -11.19 -3.73 -13.54
C ASP A 35 -11.26 -2.26 -13.96
N PHE A 36 -10.26 -1.50 -13.51
CA PHE A 36 -10.01 -0.10 -13.88
C PHE A 36 -8.61 0.07 -14.50
N SER A 37 -8.01 -1.01 -15.00
CA SER A 37 -6.67 -1.02 -15.61
C SER A 37 -6.52 -0.09 -16.83
N GLY A 38 -7.64 0.31 -17.45
CA GLY A 38 -7.66 1.30 -18.52
C GLY A 38 -7.42 2.74 -18.07
N VAL A 39 -7.39 3.02 -16.76
CA VAL A 39 -7.13 4.36 -16.22
C VAL A 39 -5.63 4.64 -16.22
N SER A 40 -5.25 5.77 -16.83
CA SER A 40 -3.86 6.24 -16.90
C SER A 40 -3.65 7.59 -16.18
N ASP A 41 -4.70 8.15 -15.59
CA ASP A 41 -4.61 9.37 -14.81
C ASP A 41 -3.78 9.15 -13.54
N VAL A 42 -2.72 9.93 -13.38
CA VAL A 42 -1.86 9.92 -12.19
C VAL A 42 -2.39 10.92 -11.16
N GLY A 43 -2.35 10.54 -9.88
CA GLY A 43 -2.80 11.39 -8.79
C GLY A 43 -2.98 10.65 -7.47
N THR A 44 -3.26 11.42 -6.43
CA THR A 44 -3.54 10.93 -5.09
C THR A 44 -5.03 10.91 -4.79
N GLY A 45 -5.43 10.22 -3.72
CA GLY A 45 -6.77 10.37 -3.17
C GLY A 45 -7.89 9.67 -3.94
N PHE A 46 -7.54 8.80 -4.91
CA PHE A 46 -8.49 7.96 -5.64
C PHE A 46 -9.25 7.04 -4.70
N ARG A 47 -10.51 6.76 -5.04
CA ARG A 47 -11.36 5.81 -4.29
C ARG A 47 -12.32 5.08 -5.21
N ILE A 48 -12.62 3.84 -4.87
CA ILE A 48 -13.66 3.03 -5.51
C ILE A 48 -14.92 3.13 -4.66
N GLU A 49 -16.04 3.44 -5.29
CA GLU A 49 -17.37 3.37 -4.69
C GLU A 49 -18.15 2.21 -5.33
N ALA A 50 -18.63 1.29 -4.50
CA ALA A 50 -19.45 0.16 -4.90
C ALA A 50 -20.34 -0.27 -3.74
N CYS A 51 -21.57 -0.72 -4.01
CA CYS A 51 -22.53 -1.13 -2.98
C CYS A 51 -22.79 -0.07 -1.88
N GLY A 52 -22.68 1.23 -2.22
CA GLY A 52 -22.79 2.32 -1.24
C GLY A 52 -21.64 2.38 -0.21
N GLN A 53 -20.55 1.64 -0.44
CA GLN A 53 -19.32 1.67 0.35
C GLN A 53 -18.19 2.30 -0.46
N GLN A 54 -17.19 2.84 0.24
CA GLN A 54 -16.00 3.44 -0.36
C GLN A 54 -14.74 2.73 0.10
N SER A 55 -13.80 2.52 -0.82
CA SER A 55 -12.47 2.01 -0.51
C SER A 55 -11.66 3.02 0.32
N ARG A 56 -10.54 2.55 0.89
CA ARG A 56 -9.47 3.47 1.32
C ARG A 56 -8.99 4.28 0.12
N ARG A 57 -8.47 5.47 0.41
CA ARG A 57 -7.81 6.30 -0.60
C ARG A 57 -6.51 5.65 -1.05
N PHE A 58 -6.24 5.70 -2.35
CA PHE A 58 -4.99 5.21 -2.94
C PHE A 58 -4.44 6.18 -3.98
N VAL A 59 -3.21 5.93 -4.40
CA VAL A 59 -2.48 6.67 -5.42
C VAL A 59 -2.43 5.84 -6.70
N ILE A 60 -2.52 6.50 -7.85
CA ILE A 60 -2.14 5.94 -9.14
C ILE A 60 -0.96 6.78 -9.61
N GLU A 61 0.20 6.17 -9.79
CA GLU A 61 1.43 6.85 -10.21
C GLU A 61 2.38 5.86 -10.90
N ASP A 62 3.40 6.38 -11.59
CA ASP A 62 4.33 5.55 -12.37
C ASP A 62 5.24 4.68 -11.50
N ASN A 63 5.56 5.12 -10.27
CA ASN A 63 6.47 4.43 -9.36
C ASN A 63 5.95 4.37 -7.91
N PRO A 64 4.81 3.69 -7.67
CA PRO A 64 4.15 3.69 -6.35
C PRO A 64 4.95 2.96 -5.27
N TYR A 65 5.97 2.20 -5.66
CA TYR A 65 6.76 1.36 -4.77
C TYR A 65 8.23 1.78 -4.67
N GLY A 66 8.61 2.93 -5.27
CA GLY A 66 10.00 3.39 -5.28
C GLY A 66 10.59 3.53 -3.87
N GLN A 67 9.82 4.13 -2.94
CA GLN A 67 10.24 4.25 -1.55
C GLN A 67 10.20 2.92 -0.81
N MET A 68 9.20 2.07 -1.08
CA MET A 68 9.05 0.76 -0.45
C MET A 68 10.27 -0.14 -0.70
N MET A 69 10.93 -0.01 -1.87
CA MET A 69 12.18 -0.72 -2.15
C MET A 69 13.30 -0.29 -1.19
N ALA A 70 13.48 1.02 -0.98
CA ALA A 70 14.49 1.53 -0.04
C ALA A 70 14.19 1.07 1.40
N ASP A 71 12.91 1.16 1.80
CA ASP A 71 12.45 0.73 3.12
C ASP A 71 12.61 -0.79 3.33
N ALA A 72 12.41 -1.59 2.30
CA ALA A 72 12.64 -3.03 2.36
C ALA A 72 14.14 -3.35 2.54
N PHE A 73 15.04 -2.65 1.85
CA PHE A 73 16.48 -2.85 2.03
C PHE A 73 17.01 -2.35 3.37
N GLN A 74 16.35 -1.33 3.94
CA GLN A 74 16.65 -0.83 5.27
C GLN A 74 16.60 -1.95 6.33
N TYR A 75 15.74 -2.95 6.15
CA TYR A 75 15.70 -4.14 7.02
C TYR A 75 17.06 -4.83 7.13
N PHE A 76 17.76 -5.06 6.02
CA PHE A 76 19.05 -5.75 6.05
C PHE A 76 20.14 -4.92 6.72
N TYR A 77 20.11 -3.58 6.56
CA TYR A 77 20.99 -2.70 7.30
C TYR A 77 20.74 -2.81 8.81
N MET A 78 19.47 -2.80 9.21
CA MET A 78 19.10 -2.88 10.61
C MET A 78 19.43 -4.22 11.27
N ASN A 79 19.45 -5.32 10.51
CA ASN A 79 19.73 -6.66 11.04
C ASN A 79 21.18 -7.09 10.85
N ARG A 80 22.10 -6.14 10.60
CA ARG A 80 23.54 -6.43 10.60
C ARG A 80 23.99 -6.81 12.01
N LEU A 81 24.72 -7.91 12.10
CA LEU A 81 25.44 -8.33 13.30
C LEU A 81 26.90 -7.89 13.18
N ALA A 82 27.58 -7.77 14.33
CA ALA A 82 29.00 -7.42 14.47
C ALA A 82 29.42 -5.97 14.16
N GLU A 83 28.63 -5.18 13.44
CA GLU A 83 28.93 -3.74 13.21
C GLU A 83 27.93 -2.84 13.94
N PRO A 84 28.38 -1.72 14.56
CA PRO A 84 27.48 -0.71 15.11
C PRO A 84 26.61 -0.08 14.02
N GLN A 85 25.35 0.22 14.36
CA GLN A 85 24.47 0.99 13.49
C GLN A 85 24.82 2.48 13.58
N GLU A 86 24.96 3.12 12.42
CA GLU A 86 25.22 4.55 12.33
C GLU A 86 23.88 5.31 12.21
N PRO A 87 23.65 6.36 13.01
CA PRO A 87 22.40 7.12 12.99
C PRO A 87 22.03 7.70 11.61
N ALA A 88 23.02 7.95 10.76
CA ALA A 88 22.83 8.52 9.43
C ALA A 88 22.04 7.60 8.47
N TYR A 89 21.97 6.30 8.76
CA TYR A 89 21.26 5.33 7.94
C TYR A 89 20.03 4.76 8.64
N LEU A 90 19.52 5.37 9.71
CA LEU A 90 18.28 4.92 10.36
C LEU A 90 17.05 5.65 9.78
N PRO A 91 15.91 4.96 9.59
CA PRO A 91 14.69 5.60 9.12
C PRO A 91 14.15 6.59 10.17
N ALA A 92 13.50 7.65 9.70
CA ALA A 92 12.86 8.66 10.55
C ALA A 92 11.41 8.27 10.91
N PRO A 93 10.90 8.63 12.10
CA PRO A 93 11.64 9.08 13.27
C PRO A 93 12.42 7.92 13.87
N ASN A 94 13.58 8.22 14.44
CA ASN A 94 14.55 7.26 14.95
C ASN A 94 13.92 6.21 15.91
N ILE A 95 13.68 4.99 15.43
CA ILE A 95 13.24 3.86 16.27
C ILE A 95 14.29 3.38 17.29
N SER A 96 15.38 4.13 17.47
CA SER A 96 16.41 3.99 18.51
C SER A 96 15.88 3.96 19.96
N ALA A 97 14.57 4.09 20.18
CA ALA A 97 13.95 3.89 21.48
C ALA A 97 13.94 2.43 21.96
N LEU A 98 14.22 1.45 21.09
CA LEU A 98 14.49 0.07 21.53
C LEU A 98 15.93 -0.01 22.04
N ARG A 99 16.11 0.40 23.31
CA ARG A 99 17.37 0.32 24.06
C ARG A 99 17.99 -1.07 23.95
N GLY A 100 19.30 -1.08 23.69
CA GLY A 100 20.08 -2.28 23.43
C GLY A 100 20.01 -3.33 24.54
N SER A 101 20.16 -4.58 24.11
CA SER A 101 20.37 -5.73 24.97
C SER A 101 21.58 -5.51 25.89
N PRO A 102 21.55 -6.00 27.15
CA PRO A 102 22.62 -5.78 28.10
C PRO A 102 23.92 -6.36 27.56
N LYS A 103 25.02 -5.63 27.73
CA LYS A 103 26.36 -6.17 27.49
C LYS A 103 26.62 -7.22 28.58
N TRP A 104 26.74 -8.47 28.18
CA TRP A 104 27.12 -9.56 29.08
C TRP A 104 28.57 -9.34 29.54
N CYS A 105 28.78 -9.40 30.86
CA CYS A 105 30.09 -9.72 31.44
C CYS A 105 30.45 -11.17 31.10
#